data_AF-A0A2T7VD65-F1
#
_entry.id   AF-A0A2T7VD65-F1
#
_cell.length_a   1.000
_cell.length_b   1.000
_cell.length_c   1.000
_cell.angle_alpha   90.00
_cell.angle_beta   90.00
_cell.angle_gamma   90.00
#
_symmetry.space_group_name_H-M   'P 1'
#
loop_
_entity.id
_entity.type
_entity.pdbx_description
1 polymer ?
#
loop_
_entity_poly.entity_id
_entity_poly.type
_entity_poly.pdbx_seq_one_letter_code
_entity_poly.pdbx_strand_id
1 'polypeptide(L)'
;MNLIDLSIAERGYAPASIALALRTIGACPAAGHRPDGRILCGIGLLNVTPDDTGGYSFAADARCLEEGETQLALLDWLEPQVPVSGAIVSWPNWGSVPRRLRALADPVRHPSIVAAATDPVGRWRDMPRGHCWHLRQARAHLMPCMCPPGTPVDACAAAMPAVLLPDSVTTANALIDEAIAGWRSWTQGFGNFDDADHPAQTALRALDRWRAEQAAIR
;
A
#
# COMPACT_ATOMS: atom_id res chain seq x y z
N MET A 1 -12.86 22.96 8.98
CA MET A 1 -12.01 21.78 8.72
C MET A 1 -12.57 20.67 9.60
N ASN A 2 -13.36 19.74 9.04
CA ASN A 2 -13.91 18.64 9.84
C ASN A 2 -12.74 17.77 10.32
N LEU A 3 -12.65 17.58 11.64
CA LEU A 3 -11.63 16.75 12.28
C LEU A 3 -11.82 15.25 11.97
N ILE A 4 -12.98 14.90 11.41
CA ILE A 4 -13.39 13.56 11.02
C ILE A 4 -13.73 13.59 9.54
N ASP A 5 -12.97 12.86 8.74
CA ASP A 5 -13.26 12.64 7.32
C ASP A 5 -14.12 11.38 7.19
N LEU A 6 -15.41 11.57 6.96
CA LEU A 6 -16.42 10.51 6.87
C LEU A 6 -16.49 9.86 5.48
N SER A 7 -15.68 10.31 4.52
CA SER A 7 -15.77 9.85 3.12
C SER A 7 -15.57 8.34 2.98
N ILE A 8 -14.82 7.70 3.87
CA ILE A 8 -14.64 6.24 3.86
C ILE A 8 -15.93 5.52 4.27
N ALA A 9 -16.64 6.01 5.29
CA ALA A 9 -17.89 5.42 5.75
C ALA A 9 -18.99 5.56 4.68
N GLU A 10 -19.09 6.72 4.05
CA GLU A 10 -20.03 6.98 2.93
C GLU A 10 -19.78 6.06 1.73
N ARG A 11 -18.51 5.70 1.48
CA ARG A 11 -18.12 4.79 0.40
C ARG A 11 -18.38 3.30 0.71
N GLY A 12 -18.77 2.97 1.94
CA GLY A 12 -19.19 1.64 2.36
C GLY A 12 -18.07 0.60 2.48
N TYR A 13 -18.41 -0.51 3.12
CA TYR A 13 -17.56 -1.70 3.20
C TYR A 13 -17.64 -2.48 1.87
N ALA A 14 -16.49 -3.00 1.42
CA ALA A 14 -16.40 -3.85 0.24
C ALA A 14 -15.79 -5.22 0.62
N PRO A 15 -16.56 -6.32 0.51
CA PRO A 15 -16.07 -7.66 0.88
C PRO A 15 -14.84 -8.10 0.08
N ALA A 16 -14.85 -7.88 -1.24
CA ALA A 16 -13.67 -8.07 -2.08
C ALA A 16 -12.81 -6.80 -2.03
N SER A 17 -11.55 -6.92 -1.63
CA SER A 17 -10.64 -5.79 -1.50
C SER A 17 -9.17 -6.17 -1.59
N ILE A 18 -8.31 -5.22 -1.95
CA ILE A 18 -6.87 -5.30 -1.80
C ILE A 18 -6.40 -4.14 -0.93
N ALA A 19 -5.52 -4.39 0.05
CA ALA A 19 -4.86 -3.34 0.82
C ALA A 19 -3.41 -3.20 0.40
N LEU A 20 -2.92 -1.96 0.28
CA LEU A 20 -1.58 -1.64 -0.21
C LEU A 20 -0.76 -0.90 0.85
N ALA A 21 0.37 -1.50 1.24
CA ALA A 21 1.45 -0.83 1.96
C ALA A 21 2.54 -0.39 0.98
N LEU A 22 3.08 0.81 1.14
CA LEU A 22 4.23 1.27 0.37
C LEU A 22 5.42 1.49 1.29
N ARG A 23 6.65 1.24 0.79
CA ARG A 23 7.89 1.69 1.43
C ARG A 23 8.58 2.70 0.55
N THR A 24 8.96 3.83 1.14
CA THR A 24 9.72 4.86 0.44
C THR A 24 10.92 5.30 1.24
N ILE A 25 12.04 5.57 0.57
CA ILE A 25 13.23 6.21 1.13
C ILE A 25 13.18 7.72 0.82
N GLY A 26 13.69 8.54 1.74
CA GLY A 26 13.77 9.99 1.53
C GLY A 26 14.62 10.32 0.30
N ALA A 27 14.15 11.18 -0.61
CA ALA A 27 14.97 11.57 -1.75
C ALA A 27 16.05 12.57 -1.37
N CYS A 28 17.10 12.59 -2.18
CA CYS A 28 18.20 13.53 -2.09
C CYS A 28 17.71 14.99 -2.24
N PRO A 29 18.27 15.97 -1.49
CA PRO A 29 17.99 17.39 -1.67
C PRO A 29 18.19 17.92 -3.11
N ALA A 30 19.06 17.28 -3.89
CA ALA A 30 19.35 17.61 -5.28
C ALA A 30 18.32 17.06 -6.30
N ALA A 31 17.39 16.19 -5.88
CA ALA A 31 16.33 15.62 -6.73
C ALA A 31 15.32 16.66 -7.25
N GLY A 32 15.41 17.90 -6.79
CA GLY A 32 14.43 18.96 -7.06
C GLY A 32 13.10 18.70 -6.36
N HIS A 33 12.38 19.76 -6.02
CA HIS A 33 11.04 19.63 -5.44
C HIS A 33 10.06 19.06 -6.47
N ARG A 34 9.87 17.74 -6.45
CA ARG A 34 8.62 17.10 -6.90
C ARG A 34 7.64 17.03 -5.72
N PRO A 35 6.33 16.94 -5.98
CA PRO A 35 5.32 16.82 -4.92
C PRO A 35 5.49 15.57 -4.04
N ASP A 36 6.41 14.66 -4.39
CA ASP A 36 6.73 13.46 -3.63
C ASP A 36 8.23 13.11 -3.81
N GLY A 37 9.11 13.89 -3.17
CA GLY A 37 10.56 13.69 -3.21
C GLY A 37 11.01 12.46 -2.43
N ARG A 38 10.50 11.28 -2.79
CA ARG A 38 10.83 9.99 -2.17
C ARG A 38 10.82 8.87 -3.20
N ILE A 39 11.79 7.95 -3.10
CA ILE A 39 11.89 6.81 -4.01
C ILE A 39 11.10 5.65 -3.40
N LEU A 40 10.17 5.08 -4.17
CA LEU A 40 9.46 3.85 -3.84
C LEU A 40 10.44 2.68 -3.90
N CYS A 41 10.58 1.93 -2.80
CA CYS A 41 11.50 0.80 -2.71
C CYS A 41 10.83 -0.51 -2.31
N GLY A 42 9.53 -0.49 -2.02
CA GLY A 42 8.77 -1.73 -1.85
C GLY A 42 7.27 -1.50 -1.78
N ILE A 43 6.53 -2.57 -2.06
CA ILE A 43 5.07 -2.64 -2.04
C ILE A 43 4.69 -3.93 -1.32
N GLY A 44 3.80 -3.83 -0.33
CA GLY A 44 3.13 -4.99 0.27
C GLY A 44 1.65 -4.96 -0.05
N LEU A 45 1.06 -6.13 -0.19
CA LEU A 45 -0.36 -6.28 -0.41
C LEU A 45 -0.99 -7.33 0.49
N LEU A 46 -2.26 -7.12 0.78
CA LEU A 46 -3.18 -8.13 1.27
C LEU A 46 -4.37 -8.17 0.32
N ASN A 47 -4.54 -9.27 -0.41
CA ASN A 47 -5.73 -9.56 -1.19
C ASN A 47 -6.76 -10.28 -0.33
N VAL A 48 -8.00 -9.82 -0.37
CA VAL A 48 -9.14 -10.31 0.40
C VAL A 48 -10.27 -10.63 -0.55
N THR A 49 -10.62 -11.92 -0.64
CA THR A 49 -11.67 -12.40 -1.52
C THR A 49 -12.74 -13.13 -0.70
N PRO A 50 -14.02 -12.74 -0.79
CA PRO A 50 -15.10 -13.50 -0.16
C PRO A 50 -15.19 -14.89 -0.79
N ASP A 51 -15.46 -15.91 0.01
CA ASP A 51 -15.68 -17.27 -0.48
C ASP A 51 -17.17 -17.55 -0.73
N ASP A 52 -17.45 -18.62 -1.49
CA ASP A 52 -18.82 -19.02 -1.84
C ASP A 52 -19.65 -19.50 -0.64
N THR A 53 -19.01 -19.74 0.51
CA THR A 53 -19.65 -20.19 1.75
C THR A 53 -19.93 -19.05 2.74
N GLY A 54 -19.67 -17.80 2.35
CA GLY A 54 -19.88 -16.60 3.18
C GLY A 54 -18.71 -16.25 4.11
N GLY A 55 -17.58 -16.92 3.96
CA GLY A 55 -16.30 -16.60 4.61
C GLY A 55 -15.38 -15.75 3.72
N TYR A 56 -14.10 -15.76 4.05
CA TYR A 56 -13.07 -14.94 3.40
C TYR A 56 -11.76 -15.70 3.29
N SER A 57 -11.11 -15.54 2.14
CA SER A 57 -9.75 -15.98 1.86
C SER A 57 -8.80 -14.79 1.82
N PHE A 58 -7.55 -15.02 2.21
CA PHE A 58 -6.50 -14.02 2.30
C PHE A 58 -5.24 -14.50 1.60
N ALA A 59 -4.65 -13.64 0.78
CA ALA A 59 -3.33 -13.83 0.20
C ALA A 59 -2.50 -12.57 0.43
N ALA A 60 -1.33 -12.72 1.03
CA ALA A 60 -0.40 -11.62 1.26
C ALA A 60 0.86 -11.82 0.45
N ASP A 61 1.38 -10.74 -0.12
CA ASP A 61 2.60 -10.75 -0.92
C ASP A 61 3.31 -9.40 -0.76
N ALA A 62 4.60 -9.38 -1.04
CA ALA A 62 5.37 -8.13 -1.07
C ALA A 62 6.54 -8.23 -2.03
N ARG A 63 6.82 -7.10 -2.67
CA ARG A 63 8.01 -6.93 -3.50
C ARG A 63 8.82 -5.73 -3.03
N CYS A 64 10.12 -5.92 -2.90
CA CYS A 64 11.09 -4.85 -2.69
C CYS A 64 11.97 -4.70 -3.93
N LEU A 65 12.59 -3.55 -4.11
CA LEU A 65 13.59 -3.38 -5.16
C LEU A 65 14.79 -4.28 -4.89
N GLU A 66 15.26 -4.93 -5.95
CA GLU A 66 16.54 -5.61 -6.00
C GLU A 66 17.62 -4.73 -6.66
N GLU A 67 18.85 -5.24 -6.71
CA GLU A 67 19.96 -4.53 -7.33
C GLU A 67 19.71 -4.28 -8.83
N GLY A 68 19.88 -3.03 -9.26
CA GLY A 68 19.66 -2.62 -10.64
C GLY A 68 18.19 -2.43 -11.03
N GLU A 69 17.24 -2.74 -10.13
CA GLU A 69 15.83 -2.48 -10.38
C GLU A 69 15.48 -1.00 -10.13
N THR A 70 14.43 -0.55 -10.83
CA THR A 70 13.85 0.79 -10.64
C THR A 70 12.42 0.68 -10.15
N GLN A 71 11.83 1.83 -9.77
CA GLN A 71 10.42 1.89 -9.34
C GLN A 71 9.45 1.27 -10.36
N LEU A 72 9.80 1.25 -11.65
CA LEU A 72 8.99 0.59 -12.68
C LEU A 72 8.83 -0.91 -12.43
N ALA A 73 9.86 -1.61 -11.96
CA ALA A 73 9.77 -3.04 -11.68
C ALA A 73 8.73 -3.36 -10.59
N LEU A 74 8.58 -2.47 -9.60
CA LEU A 74 7.54 -2.59 -8.58
C LEU A 74 6.14 -2.36 -9.16
N LEU A 75 6.00 -1.42 -10.10
CA LEU A 75 4.72 -1.13 -10.74
C LEU A 75 4.33 -2.22 -11.74
N ASP A 76 5.29 -2.76 -12.49
CA ASP A 76 5.10 -3.91 -13.39
C ASP A 76 4.62 -5.14 -12.59
N TRP A 77 5.15 -5.34 -11.38
CA TRP A 77 4.67 -6.39 -10.47
C TRP A 77 3.29 -6.11 -9.87
N LEU A 78 3.00 -4.86 -9.51
CA LEU A 78 1.71 -4.48 -8.91
C LEU A 78 0.57 -4.51 -9.94
N GLU A 79 0.83 -4.13 -11.19
CA GLU A 79 -0.18 -4.00 -12.25
C GLU A 79 -1.10 -5.23 -12.39
N PRO A 80 -0.59 -6.47 -12.54
CA PRO A 80 -1.46 -7.66 -12.62
C PRO A 80 -2.16 -8.01 -11.29
N GLN A 81 -1.70 -7.45 -10.16
CA GLN A 81 -2.28 -7.69 -8.84
C GLN A 81 -3.44 -6.75 -8.53
N VAL A 82 -3.56 -5.62 -9.25
CA VAL A 82 -4.69 -4.70 -9.09
C VAL A 82 -5.95 -5.40 -9.63
N PRO A 83 -6.94 -5.73 -8.79
CA PRO A 83 -8.10 -6.47 -9.28
C PRO A 83 -8.90 -5.60 -10.27
N VAL A 84 -9.82 -6.18 -11.04
CA VAL A 84 -10.71 -5.37 -11.89
C VAL A 84 -11.84 -4.71 -11.07
N SER A 85 -12.24 -5.36 -9.98
CA SER A 85 -13.32 -4.95 -9.08
C SER A 85 -12.88 -4.97 -7.60
N GLY A 86 -13.79 -4.66 -6.67
CA GLY A 86 -13.51 -4.62 -5.23
C GLY A 86 -12.80 -3.35 -4.78
N ALA A 87 -12.69 -3.07 -3.48
CA ALA A 87 -12.03 -1.85 -3.00
C ALA A 87 -10.49 -1.94 -3.07
N ILE A 88 -9.83 -0.82 -3.31
CA ILE A 88 -8.38 -0.70 -3.09
C ILE A 88 -8.16 0.18 -1.87
N VAL A 89 -7.59 -0.38 -0.82
CA VAL A 89 -7.39 0.31 0.46
C VAL A 89 -5.94 0.74 0.58
N SER A 90 -5.71 2.00 0.93
CA SER A 90 -4.39 2.52 1.25
C SER A 90 -4.48 3.46 2.44
N TRP A 91 -3.33 3.83 3.01
CA TRP A 91 -3.26 4.88 4.01
C TRP A 91 -2.04 5.77 3.74
N PRO A 92 -2.06 7.02 4.23
CA PRO A 92 -1.08 8.02 3.84
C PRO A 92 0.30 7.61 4.31
N ASN A 93 1.24 7.51 3.37
CA ASN A 93 2.65 7.22 3.62
C ASN A 93 3.47 8.41 3.13
N TRP A 94 3.51 9.46 3.95
CA TRP A 94 4.05 10.76 3.59
C TRP A 94 3.35 11.42 2.39
N GLY A 95 2.06 11.14 2.25
CA GLY A 95 1.23 11.60 1.13
C GLY A 95 0.20 10.56 0.74
N SER A 96 -0.65 10.92 -0.20
CA SER A 96 -1.68 10.04 -0.77
C SER A 96 -1.03 8.99 -1.68
N VAL A 97 -1.29 7.71 -1.39
CA VAL A 97 -0.81 6.57 -2.19
C VAL A 97 -1.32 6.61 -3.63
N PRO A 98 -2.62 6.80 -3.93
CA PRO A 98 -3.09 6.85 -5.33
C PRO A 98 -2.45 8.01 -6.09
N ARG A 99 -2.28 9.17 -5.46
CA ARG A 99 -1.57 10.31 -6.08
C ARG A 99 -0.12 9.95 -6.44
N ARG A 100 0.59 9.24 -5.56
CA ARG A 100 1.96 8.77 -5.81
C ARG A 100 2.00 7.78 -6.95
N LEU A 101 1.16 6.74 -6.91
CA LEU A 101 1.15 5.71 -7.94
C LEU A 101 0.80 6.28 -9.30
N ARG A 102 -0.19 7.17 -9.39
CA ARG A 102 -0.52 7.89 -10.63
C ARG A 102 0.66 8.72 -11.16
N ALA A 103 1.47 9.31 -10.29
CA ALA A 103 2.62 10.12 -10.71
C ALA A 103 3.80 9.27 -11.20
N LEU A 104 3.90 8.00 -10.77
CA LEU A 104 4.98 7.08 -11.13
C LEU A 104 4.61 6.13 -12.28
N ALA A 105 3.32 5.82 -12.43
CA ALA A 105 2.84 4.86 -13.40
C ALA A 105 2.91 5.39 -14.84
N ASP A 106 3.54 4.61 -15.71
CA ASP A 106 3.42 4.71 -17.16
C ASP A 106 1.97 4.33 -17.60
N PRO A 107 1.21 5.22 -18.26
CA PRO A 107 -0.17 4.93 -18.67
C PRO A 107 -0.34 3.80 -19.69
N VAL A 108 0.68 3.51 -20.49
CA VAL A 108 0.66 2.42 -21.48
C VAL A 108 0.99 1.09 -20.82
N ARG A 109 1.94 1.09 -19.88
CA ARG A 109 2.37 -0.14 -19.19
C ARG A 109 1.51 -0.51 -17.98
N HIS A 110 0.94 0.48 -17.29
CA HIS A 110 0.20 0.30 -16.04
C HIS A 110 -1.23 0.87 -16.09
N PRO A 111 -2.07 0.43 -17.06
CA PRO A 111 -3.40 0.99 -17.24
C PRO A 111 -4.32 0.78 -16.03
N SER A 112 -4.21 -0.34 -15.32
CA SER A 112 -5.06 -0.68 -14.16
C SER A 112 -4.73 0.18 -12.95
N ILE A 113 -3.43 0.38 -12.67
CA ILE A 113 -2.98 1.30 -11.62
C ILE A 113 -3.46 2.73 -11.94
N VAL A 114 -3.29 3.21 -13.18
CA VAL A 114 -3.71 4.57 -13.56
C VAL A 114 -5.22 4.74 -13.47
N ALA A 115 -5.99 3.77 -13.96
CA ALA A 115 -7.46 3.80 -13.90
C ALA A 115 -7.93 3.86 -12.45
N ALA A 116 -7.42 2.99 -11.59
CA ALA A 116 -7.83 2.93 -10.19
C ALA A 116 -7.38 4.17 -9.40
N ALA A 117 -6.15 4.65 -9.62
CA ALA A 117 -5.62 5.82 -8.92
C ALA A 117 -6.28 7.15 -9.35
N THR A 118 -6.94 7.16 -10.51
CA THR A 118 -7.72 8.31 -11.02
C THR A 118 -9.18 8.27 -10.54
N ASP A 119 -9.61 7.18 -9.90
CA ASP A 119 -10.93 7.02 -9.28
C ASP A 119 -10.87 6.99 -7.72
N PRO A 120 -10.49 8.12 -7.07
CA PRO A 120 -10.42 8.19 -5.61
C PRO A 120 -11.79 8.25 -4.93
N VAL A 121 -12.86 8.53 -5.69
CA VAL A 121 -14.23 8.63 -5.17
C VAL A 121 -14.96 7.29 -5.32
N GLY A 122 -14.65 6.49 -6.34
CA GLY A 122 -15.34 5.24 -6.66
C GLY A 122 -14.73 4.02 -5.99
N ARG A 123 -13.56 3.54 -6.43
CA ARG A 123 -12.99 2.24 -5.99
C ARG A 123 -11.83 2.35 -5.00
N TRP A 124 -11.02 3.40 -5.11
CA TRP A 124 -9.92 3.62 -4.18
C TRP A 124 -10.44 4.16 -2.84
N ARG A 125 -9.90 3.65 -1.74
CA ARG A 125 -10.21 3.96 -0.34
C ARG A 125 -8.92 4.42 0.33
N ASP A 126 -8.50 5.65 0.01
CA ASP A 126 -7.34 6.26 0.67
C ASP A 126 -7.78 6.74 2.06
N MET A 127 -7.31 6.06 3.09
CA MET A 127 -7.74 6.31 4.47
C MET A 127 -7.26 7.70 4.93
N PRO A 128 -8.10 8.46 5.64
CA PRO A 128 -7.69 9.74 6.20
C PRO A 128 -6.61 9.54 7.26
N ARG A 129 -5.67 10.51 7.38
CA ARG A 129 -4.58 10.46 8.36
C ARG A 129 -5.08 10.24 9.80
N GLY A 130 -6.24 10.79 10.14
CA GLY A 130 -6.87 10.63 11.46
C GLY A 130 -7.29 9.20 11.79
N HIS A 131 -7.53 8.35 10.78
CA HIS A 131 -7.88 6.93 10.99
C HIS A 131 -6.65 6.05 11.13
N CYS A 132 -5.51 6.46 10.57
CA CYS A 132 -4.33 5.61 10.43
C CYS A 132 -3.08 6.14 11.14
N TRP A 133 -3.17 7.23 11.93
CA TRP A 133 -1.99 7.82 12.60
C TRP A 133 -1.27 6.83 13.54
N HIS A 134 -2.01 5.86 14.07
CA HIS A 134 -1.51 4.80 14.94
C HIS A 134 -0.90 3.62 14.16
N LEU A 135 -1.15 3.53 12.84
CA LEU A 135 -0.55 2.50 12.00
C LEU A 135 0.93 2.82 11.81
N ARG A 136 1.78 2.02 12.44
CA ARG A 136 3.23 2.17 12.36
C ARG A 136 3.68 1.85 10.94
N GLN A 137 4.21 2.86 10.25
CA GLN A 137 5.03 2.65 9.07
C GLN A 137 6.48 2.51 9.53
N ALA A 138 7.14 1.40 9.20
CA ALA A 138 8.56 1.30 9.49
C ALA A 138 9.31 2.40 8.70
N ARG A 139 10.23 3.07 9.41
CA ARG A 139 10.99 4.18 8.85
C ARG A 139 11.91 3.63 7.78
N ALA A 140 11.98 4.31 6.64
CA ALA A 140 13.11 4.12 5.74
C ALA A 140 14.21 5.12 6.14
N HIS A 141 15.46 4.70 6.05
CA HIS A 141 16.59 5.54 6.38
C HIS A 141 16.67 6.73 5.39
N LEU A 142 17.13 7.86 5.89
CA LEU A 142 17.49 8.99 5.03
C LEU A 142 18.77 8.64 4.28
N MET A 143 18.76 8.90 2.98
CA MET A 143 19.85 8.55 2.10
C MET A 143 20.86 9.69 1.95
N PRO A 144 22.17 9.48 2.22
CA PRO A 144 23.18 10.45 1.83
C PRO A 144 23.18 10.61 0.31
N CYS A 145 23.23 11.86 -0.15
CA CYS A 145 23.27 12.13 -1.58
C CYS A 145 24.64 11.79 -2.15
N MET A 146 24.70 10.93 -3.18
CA MET A 146 25.94 10.54 -3.84
C MET A 146 26.08 11.07 -5.27
N CYS A 147 25.04 11.75 -5.79
CA CYS A 147 25.05 12.32 -7.13
C CYS A 147 25.38 13.82 -7.13
N PRO A 148 25.91 14.38 -8.24
CA PRO A 148 26.12 15.81 -8.39
C PRO A 148 24.80 16.60 -8.29
N PRO A 149 24.84 17.87 -7.85
CA PRO A 149 23.66 18.76 -7.89
C PRO A 149 23.03 18.83 -9.29
N GLY A 150 21.69 18.82 -9.37
CA GLY A 150 20.95 18.90 -10.64
C GLY A 150 20.79 17.57 -11.38
N THR A 151 21.24 16.45 -10.80
CA THR A 151 21.01 15.11 -11.36
C THR A 151 19.51 14.79 -11.41
N PRO A 152 18.96 14.40 -12.58
CA PRO A 152 17.57 13.94 -12.69
C PRO A 152 17.24 12.76 -11.78
N VAL A 153 15.99 12.68 -11.30
CA VAL A 153 15.57 11.65 -10.32
C VAL A 153 15.61 10.24 -10.89
N ASP A 154 15.24 10.08 -12.16
CA ASP A 154 15.34 8.83 -12.89
C ASP A 154 16.79 8.34 -12.98
N ALA A 155 17.74 9.25 -13.27
CA ALA A 155 19.16 8.93 -13.22
C ALA A 155 19.64 8.59 -11.80
N CYS A 156 19.15 9.30 -10.78
CA CYS A 156 19.48 9.01 -9.38
C CYS A 156 18.91 7.67 -8.90
N ALA A 157 17.68 7.34 -9.29
CA ALA A 157 17.01 6.09 -8.94
C ALA A 157 17.71 4.90 -9.61
N ALA A 158 18.09 5.03 -10.88
CA ALA A 158 18.83 4.01 -11.60
C ALA A 158 20.27 3.81 -11.06
N ALA A 159 20.89 4.86 -10.53
CA ALA A 159 22.25 4.81 -10.00
C ALA A 159 22.31 4.46 -8.49
N MET A 160 21.18 4.20 -7.85
CA MET A 160 21.13 3.93 -6.41
C MET A 160 21.75 2.56 -6.08
N PRO A 161 22.82 2.50 -5.26
CA PRO A 161 23.40 1.22 -4.88
C PRO A 161 22.45 0.40 -4.00
N ALA A 162 22.37 -0.90 -4.26
CA ALA A 162 21.50 -1.80 -3.51
C ALA A 162 21.81 -1.86 -2.00
N VAL A 163 23.07 -1.62 -1.60
CA VAL A 163 23.48 -1.55 -0.18
C VAL A 163 22.75 -0.46 0.62
N LEU A 164 22.12 0.49 -0.07
CA LEU A 164 21.38 1.59 0.51
C LEU A 164 19.87 1.31 0.59
N LEU A 165 19.41 0.22 -0.05
CA LEU A 165 18.06 -0.29 0.13
C LEU A 165 17.96 -0.99 1.48
N PRO A 166 16.81 -0.90 2.17
CA PRO A 166 16.58 -1.70 3.36
C PRO A 166 16.56 -3.19 2.99
N ASP A 167 16.98 -4.05 3.93
CA ASP A 167 16.97 -5.51 3.77
C ASP A 167 15.62 -5.99 3.22
N SER A 168 15.65 -6.71 2.08
CA SER A 168 14.45 -7.01 1.30
C SER A 168 13.51 -7.97 2.05
N VAL A 169 14.06 -8.96 2.77
CA VAL A 169 13.27 -9.94 3.53
C VAL A 169 12.57 -9.27 4.71
N THR A 170 13.30 -8.49 5.50
CA THR A 170 12.75 -7.74 6.63
C THR A 170 11.71 -6.72 6.16
N THR A 171 12.01 -6.03 5.06
CA THR A 171 11.11 -5.02 4.48
C THR A 171 9.83 -5.65 3.93
N ALA A 172 9.93 -6.78 3.23
CA ALA A 172 8.78 -7.51 2.71
C ALA A 172 7.85 -7.97 3.83
N ASN A 173 8.39 -8.56 4.90
CA ASN A 173 7.59 -8.96 6.07
C ASN A 173 6.89 -7.77 6.73
N ALA A 174 7.63 -6.66 6.93
CA ALA A 174 7.05 -5.44 7.50
C ALA A 174 5.95 -4.85 6.60
N LEU A 175 6.12 -4.89 5.28
CA LEU A 175 5.13 -4.43 4.30
C LEU A 175 3.86 -5.30 4.31
N ILE A 176 3.99 -6.61 4.44
CA ILE A 176 2.85 -7.53 4.61
C ILE A 176 2.10 -7.21 5.91
N ASP A 177 2.81 -7.09 7.03
CA ASP A 177 2.20 -6.75 8.32
C ASP A 177 1.49 -5.38 8.27
N GLU A 178 2.09 -4.41 7.58
CA GLU A 178 1.52 -3.08 7.35
C GLU A 178 0.25 -3.16 6.49
N ALA A 179 0.23 -3.95 5.40
CA ALA A 179 -0.95 -4.20 4.57
C ALA A 179 -2.09 -4.83 5.37
N ILE A 180 -1.78 -5.83 6.20
CA ILE A 180 -2.74 -6.47 7.09
C ILE A 180 -3.28 -5.48 8.12
N ALA A 181 -2.41 -4.69 8.76
CA ALA A 181 -2.82 -3.71 9.76
C ALA A 181 -3.69 -2.59 9.17
N GLY A 182 -3.34 -2.10 7.98
CA GLY A 182 -4.12 -1.12 7.25
C GLY A 182 -5.50 -1.63 6.87
N TRP A 183 -5.58 -2.84 6.31
CA TRP A 183 -6.86 -3.47 6.02
C TRP A 183 -7.70 -3.67 7.28
N ARG A 184 -7.11 -4.19 8.36
CA ARG A 184 -7.81 -4.41 9.64
C ARG A 184 -8.41 -3.12 10.18
N SER A 185 -7.63 -2.04 10.18
CA SER A 185 -8.08 -0.73 10.66
C SER A 185 -9.24 -0.18 9.82
N TRP A 186 -9.21 -0.36 8.51
CA TRP A 186 -10.31 0.01 7.61
C TRP A 186 -11.56 -0.81 7.93
N THR A 187 -11.45 -2.14 7.95
CA THR A 187 -12.56 -3.08 8.20
C THR A 187 -13.21 -2.87 9.57
N GLN A 188 -12.42 -2.59 10.61
CA GLN A 188 -12.92 -2.26 11.95
C GLN A 188 -13.82 -1.03 11.96
N GLY A 189 -13.59 -0.06 11.08
CA GLY A 189 -14.44 1.12 10.92
C GLY A 189 -15.90 0.79 10.56
N PHE A 190 -16.16 -0.40 10.02
CA PHE A 190 -17.50 -0.88 9.68
C PHE A 190 -17.98 -1.97 10.64
N GLY A 191 -17.08 -2.87 11.07
CA GLY A 191 -17.44 -3.98 11.95
C GLY A 191 -17.86 -3.54 13.34
N ASN A 192 -17.36 -2.42 13.85
CA ASN A 192 -17.62 -2.00 15.23
C ASN A 192 -19.07 -1.53 15.50
N PHE A 193 -19.94 -1.46 14.49
CA PHE A 193 -21.33 -1.02 14.63
C PHE A 193 -22.30 -2.22 14.63
N ASP A 194 -22.73 -2.56 15.85
CA ASP A 194 -23.95 -3.26 16.34
C ASP A 194 -24.47 -4.58 15.74
N ASP A 195 -24.00 -5.07 14.59
CA ASP A 195 -24.45 -6.37 14.04
C ASP A 195 -23.31 -7.40 13.94
N ALA A 196 -23.40 -8.46 14.75
CA ALA A 196 -22.42 -9.56 14.77
C ALA A 196 -22.34 -10.31 13.42
N ASP A 197 -23.38 -10.18 12.59
CA ASP A 197 -23.47 -10.80 11.27
C ASP A 197 -23.03 -9.84 10.15
N HIS A 198 -22.58 -8.62 10.49
CA HIS A 198 -22.05 -7.69 9.50
C HIS A 198 -20.84 -8.31 8.75
N PRO A 199 -20.76 -8.22 7.40
CA PRO A 199 -19.70 -8.84 6.62
C PRO A 199 -18.27 -8.49 7.08
N ALA A 200 -18.08 -7.26 7.59
CA ALA A 200 -16.80 -6.82 8.16
C ALA A 200 -16.40 -7.60 9.43
N GLN A 201 -17.33 -7.96 10.31
CA GLN A 201 -17.05 -8.79 11.49
C GLN A 201 -16.68 -10.23 11.09
N THR A 202 -17.36 -10.78 10.09
CA THR A 202 -17.02 -12.09 9.53
C THR A 202 -15.61 -12.08 8.92
N ALA A 203 -15.25 -11.02 8.19
CA ALA A 203 -13.93 -10.85 7.61
C ALA A 203 -12.83 -10.71 8.67
N LEU A 204 -13.07 -9.95 9.74
CA LEU A 204 -12.10 -9.82 10.86
C LEU A 204 -11.85 -11.16 11.57
N ARG A 205 -12.92 -11.91 11.85
CA ARG A 205 -12.80 -13.27 12.44
C ARG A 205 -12.06 -14.23 11.52
N ALA A 206 -12.31 -14.15 10.21
CA ALA A 206 -11.61 -14.95 9.22
C ALA A 206 -10.11 -14.59 9.14
N LEU A 207 -9.77 -13.30 9.22
CA LEU A 207 -8.39 -12.83 9.27
C LEU A 207 -7.66 -13.36 10.52
N ASP A 208 -8.28 -13.28 11.70
CA ASP A 208 -7.67 -13.77 12.93
C ASP A 208 -7.38 -15.29 12.86
N ARG A 209 -8.29 -16.09 12.27
CA ARG A 209 -8.06 -17.52 12.00
C ARG A 209 -6.90 -17.74 11.03
N TRP A 210 -6.91 -17.06 9.88
CA TRP A 210 -5.87 -17.16 8.88
C TRP A 210 -4.49 -16.83 9.46
N ARG A 211 -4.38 -15.80 10.31
CA ARG A 211 -3.11 -15.45 10.99
C ARG A 211 -2.65 -16.53 11.96
N ALA A 212 -3.57 -17.16 12.69
CA ALA A 212 -3.24 -18.25 13.61
C ALA A 212 -2.71 -19.49 12.85
N GLU A 213 -3.30 -19.81 11.71
CA GLU A 213 -2.85 -20.89 10.82
C GLU A 213 -1.45 -20.61 10.26
N GLN A 214 -1.19 -19.38 9.79
CA GLN A 214 0.14 -18.98 9.31
C GLN A 214 1.21 -19.08 10.41
N ALA A 215 0.86 -18.75 11.66
CA ALA A 215 1.79 -18.87 12.79
C ALA A 215 2.09 -20.32 13.17
N ALA A 216 1.16 -21.25 12.93
CA ALA A 216 1.37 -22.68 13.21
C ALA A 216 2.26 -23.38 12.17
N ILE A 217 2.42 -22.80 10.99
CA ILE A 217 3.25 -23.33 9.89
C ILE A 217 4.72 -22.89 10.01
N ARG A 218 5.00 -21.83 10.79
CA ARG A 218 6.34 -21.27 11.02
C ARG A 218 7.02 -21.90 12.23
#